data_AF-A0A8C9K0Q4-F1
#
_entry.id   AF-A0A8C9K0Q4-F1
#
_cell.length_a   1.000
_cell.length_b   1.000
_cell.length_c   1.000
_cell.angle_alpha   90.00
_cell.angle_beta   90.00
_cell.angle_gamma   90.00
#
_symmetry.space_group_name_H-M   'P 1'
#
loop_
_entity.id
_entity.type
_entity.pdbx_description
1 polymer ?
#
loop_
_entity_poly.entity_id
_entity_poly.type
_entity_poly.pdbx_seq_one_letter_code
_entity_poly.pdbx_strand_id
1 'polypeptide(L)'
;MGEPGCLCKGNPVTSLDVSPLHYSTGCVQAGVDRFGGLCQQTRWCSLPPPLQKRYFEKLVIYCDQYASLIPVSLVLGFYVTLVVHRWWNQYLCMPLPDALMCVVAGTVHGRREAGRVTPDFPAPAPGFMTREERKKFENLNSSYNKYWVPCVWFSNLAAQARREGRIRDNSALKLLLEELTVFRGKCGMLFHYDWISVPLVYTQVVTIAVYSYFLACLIGRQFLDPAQGYQGHNLDLCVPIFTLLQFFFYAGWLKVAEQLINPFGEDDDDFETNFLIDRNFQVSMLAVDEMYDDLAMLEKDLYWDAAEARAPYTAATAFLLQQPSFQGSTFDITLAKEDMQFQRLDGVDAPLGEFPPGPELPIPGPAEPFTTVPMPAPRGPAPPWLPSPIGEEEESLA
;
A
#
# COMPACT_ATOMS: atom_id res chain seq x y z
N MET A 1 12.12 34.61 -42.67
CA MET A 1 12.42 33.40 -43.47
C MET A 1 13.31 32.50 -42.65
N GLY A 2 12.84 31.29 -42.32
CA GLY A 2 13.60 30.26 -41.60
C GLY A 2 12.96 29.85 -40.28
N GLU A 3 12.05 28.86 -40.32
CA GLU A 3 11.50 28.15 -39.16
C GLU A 3 12.57 27.26 -38.48
N PRO A 4 12.44 26.94 -37.18
CA PRO A 4 13.26 25.94 -36.52
C PRO A 4 12.67 24.53 -36.70
N GLY A 5 13.45 23.65 -37.31
CA GLY A 5 13.08 22.24 -37.52
C GLY A 5 13.20 21.39 -36.25
N CYS A 6 12.13 20.67 -35.95
CA CYS A 6 12.14 19.46 -35.13
C CYS A 6 13.10 18.41 -35.72
N LEU A 7 13.90 17.77 -34.86
CA LEU A 7 14.55 16.50 -35.18
C LEU A 7 14.25 15.47 -34.09
N CYS A 8 13.30 14.59 -34.39
CA CYS A 8 13.18 13.26 -33.81
C CYS A 8 13.71 12.22 -34.82
N LYS A 9 14.35 11.15 -34.30
CA LYS A 9 14.56 9.77 -34.83
C LYS A 9 15.99 9.30 -34.52
N GLY A 10 16.30 8.14 -33.93
CA GLY A 10 15.59 6.94 -33.44
C GLY A 10 16.65 6.08 -32.66
N ASN A 11 16.44 4.89 -32.11
CA ASN A 11 15.39 3.85 -32.07
C ASN A 11 15.92 2.72 -31.08
N PRO A 12 15.31 1.53 -30.92
CA PRO A 12 14.11 1.17 -30.16
C PRO A 12 14.39 0.15 -29.02
N VAL A 13 13.78 0.28 -27.84
CA VAL A 13 13.56 -0.86 -26.91
C VAL A 13 12.18 -0.71 -26.27
N THR A 14 11.21 -1.42 -26.87
CA THR A 14 9.92 -1.85 -26.32
C THR A 14 9.27 -0.94 -25.25
N SER A 15 8.77 0.23 -25.68
CA SER A 15 7.54 0.76 -25.13
C SER A 15 6.39 -0.06 -25.74
N LEU A 16 5.81 -0.98 -24.97
CA LEU A 16 4.47 -1.47 -25.27
C LEU A 16 3.54 -0.29 -25.02
N ASP A 17 3.28 0.45 -26.09
CA ASP A 17 2.30 1.52 -26.16
C ASP A 17 0.91 0.91 -25.89
N VAL A 18 0.45 1.02 -24.65
CA VAL A 18 -0.94 0.73 -24.25
C VAL A 18 -1.79 1.97 -24.53
N SER A 19 -1.69 2.51 -25.74
CA SER A 19 -2.60 3.54 -26.26
C SER A 19 -3.39 2.93 -27.41
N PRO A 20 -4.54 2.30 -27.08
CA PRO A 20 -5.78 2.95 -27.47
C PRO A 20 -6.89 2.72 -26.43
N LEU A 21 -6.81 3.38 -25.26
CA LEU A 21 -7.93 3.41 -24.30
C LEU A 21 -8.34 4.82 -23.84
N HIS A 22 -7.55 5.86 -24.14
CA HIS A 22 -7.78 7.23 -23.67
C HIS A 22 -8.75 8.10 -24.50
N TYR A 23 -9.53 7.54 -25.42
CA TYR A 23 -10.51 8.31 -26.20
C TYR A 23 -11.81 7.55 -26.42
N SER A 24 -12.60 7.28 -25.37
CA SER A 24 -14.00 6.82 -25.58
C SER A 24 -14.94 6.75 -24.37
N THR A 25 -14.76 7.49 -23.26
CA THR A 25 -15.71 7.41 -22.14
C THR A 25 -17.10 7.97 -22.49
N GLY A 26 -17.16 9.03 -23.30
CA GLY A 26 -18.44 9.53 -23.85
C GLY A 26 -19.04 8.65 -24.96
N CYS A 27 -18.21 7.89 -25.69
CA CYS A 27 -18.65 7.11 -26.85
C CYS A 27 -19.05 5.66 -26.50
N VAL A 28 -18.52 5.08 -25.42
CA VAL A 28 -18.92 3.72 -24.98
C VAL A 28 -20.23 3.76 -24.20
N GLN A 29 -20.44 4.73 -23.30
CA GLN A 29 -21.74 4.89 -22.61
C GLN A 29 -22.84 5.28 -23.61
N ALA A 30 -22.60 6.29 -24.45
CA ALA A 30 -23.52 6.67 -25.51
C ALA A 30 -23.66 5.57 -26.59
N GLY A 31 -22.68 4.68 -26.70
CA GLY A 31 -22.67 3.53 -27.60
C GLY A 31 -23.54 2.39 -27.09
N VAL A 32 -23.43 1.99 -25.82
CA VAL A 32 -24.24 0.91 -25.22
C VAL A 32 -25.70 1.34 -25.06
N ASP A 33 -25.98 2.59 -24.66
CA ASP A 33 -27.34 3.12 -24.56
C ASP A 33 -27.98 3.29 -25.95
N ARG A 34 -27.21 3.75 -26.96
CA ARG A 34 -27.67 3.73 -28.36
C ARG A 34 -27.86 2.33 -28.88
N PHE A 35 -26.97 1.38 -28.61
CA PHE A 35 -27.01 0.05 -29.21
C PHE A 35 -28.08 -0.85 -28.58
N GLY A 36 -28.28 -0.77 -27.25
CA GLY A 36 -29.38 -1.42 -26.56
C GLY A 36 -30.73 -0.83 -26.97
N GLY A 37 -30.82 0.51 -27.04
CA GLY A 37 -31.96 1.22 -27.60
C GLY A 37 -32.20 0.90 -29.08
N LEU A 38 -31.15 0.76 -29.90
CA LEU A 38 -31.21 0.35 -31.30
C LEU A 38 -31.66 -1.12 -31.43
N CYS A 39 -31.23 -2.04 -30.57
CA CYS A 39 -31.72 -3.42 -30.58
C CYS A 39 -33.21 -3.49 -30.26
N GLN A 40 -33.65 -2.76 -29.23
CA GLN A 40 -35.07 -2.65 -28.87
C GLN A 40 -35.86 -2.00 -30.02
N GLN A 41 -35.38 -0.88 -30.57
CA GLN A 41 -35.98 -0.17 -31.70
C GLN A 41 -36.01 -1.02 -32.98
N THR A 42 -34.96 -1.81 -33.25
CA THR A 42 -34.86 -2.70 -34.43
C THR A 42 -35.86 -3.84 -34.30
N ARG A 43 -36.08 -4.38 -33.09
CA ARG A 43 -37.11 -5.39 -32.80
C ARG A 43 -38.53 -4.87 -33.03
N TRP A 44 -38.81 -3.64 -32.57
CA TRP A 44 -40.15 -3.04 -32.69
C TRP A 44 -40.44 -2.46 -34.07
N CYS A 45 -39.45 -1.85 -34.74
CA CYS A 45 -39.65 -1.09 -35.97
C CYS A 45 -39.07 -1.73 -37.24
N SER A 46 -38.09 -2.65 -37.16
CA SER A 46 -37.27 -3.04 -38.32
C SER A 46 -37.14 -4.54 -38.59
N LEU A 47 -37.73 -5.42 -37.79
CA LEU A 47 -37.70 -6.88 -37.95
C LEU A 47 -38.99 -7.45 -38.61
N PRO A 48 -39.02 -7.71 -39.95
CA PRO A 48 -40.02 -8.57 -40.61
C PRO A 48 -39.40 -9.94 -40.98
N PRO A 49 -40.07 -11.14 -41.00
CA PRO A 49 -41.44 -11.60 -40.70
C PRO A 49 -41.57 -12.21 -39.26
N PRO A 50 -42.72 -12.80 -38.83
CA PRO A 50 -42.89 -13.42 -37.49
C PRO A 50 -41.84 -14.49 -37.14
N LEU A 51 -41.21 -15.11 -38.15
CA LEU A 51 -40.13 -16.08 -37.97
C LEU A 51 -38.86 -15.45 -37.37
N GLN A 52 -38.44 -14.27 -37.85
CA GLN A 52 -37.21 -13.62 -37.34
C GLN A 52 -37.39 -13.12 -35.91
N LYS A 53 -38.58 -12.60 -35.55
CA LYS A 53 -38.90 -12.23 -34.17
C LYS A 53 -38.84 -13.42 -33.21
N ARG A 54 -39.37 -14.58 -33.62
CA ARG A 54 -39.28 -15.82 -32.84
C ARG A 54 -37.85 -16.35 -32.70
N TYR A 55 -37.01 -16.20 -33.71
CA TYR A 55 -35.59 -16.55 -33.60
C TYR A 55 -34.85 -15.60 -32.63
N PHE A 56 -35.14 -14.30 -32.69
CA PHE A 56 -34.59 -13.33 -31.75
C PHE A 56 -35.01 -13.63 -30.31
N GLU A 57 -36.29 -13.92 -30.06
CA GLU A 57 -36.80 -14.31 -28.75
C GLU A 57 -36.08 -15.55 -28.18
N LYS A 58 -35.80 -16.55 -29.02
CA LYS A 58 -34.97 -17.70 -28.63
C LYS A 58 -33.53 -17.32 -28.32
N LEU A 59 -32.95 -16.38 -29.07
CA LEU A 59 -31.59 -15.88 -28.85
C LEU A 59 -31.50 -15.10 -27.53
N VAL A 60 -32.50 -14.28 -27.19
CA VAL A 60 -32.59 -13.57 -25.90
C VAL A 60 -32.55 -14.57 -24.75
N ILE A 61 -33.44 -15.58 -24.78
CA ILE A 61 -33.50 -16.61 -23.74
C ILE A 61 -32.17 -17.37 -23.63
N TYR A 62 -31.54 -17.69 -24.77
CA TYR A 62 -30.23 -18.33 -24.79
C TYR A 62 -29.16 -17.45 -24.11
N CYS A 63 -29.05 -16.18 -24.50
CA CYS A 63 -28.06 -15.26 -23.93
C CYS A 63 -28.27 -15.00 -22.42
N ASP A 64 -29.51 -14.95 -21.94
CA ASP A 64 -29.80 -14.73 -20.51
C ASP A 64 -29.35 -15.91 -19.63
N GLN A 65 -29.47 -17.15 -20.14
CA GLN A 65 -28.94 -18.34 -19.48
C GLN A 65 -27.42 -18.26 -19.31
N TYR A 66 -26.69 -17.87 -20.36
CA TYR A 66 -25.22 -17.73 -20.31
C TYR A 66 -24.76 -16.55 -19.46
N ALA A 67 -25.50 -15.43 -19.42
CA ALA A 67 -25.18 -14.31 -18.54
C ALA A 67 -25.19 -14.72 -17.06
N SER A 68 -26.03 -15.69 -16.68
CA SER A 68 -26.15 -16.19 -15.31
C SER A 68 -25.07 -17.20 -14.92
N LEU A 69 -24.33 -17.74 -15.90
CA LEU A 69 -23.31 -18.78 -15.71
C LEU A 69 -21.90 -18.21 -15.49
N ILE A 70 -21.64 -16.95 -15.82
CA ILE A 70 -20.29 -16.36 -15.77
C ILE A 70 -19.99 -15.84 -14.35
N PRO A 71 -19.01 -16.40 -13.61
CA PRO A 71 -18.66 -15.93 -12.27
C PRO A 71 -17.75 -14.69 -12.32
N VAL A 72 -18.22 -13.61 -12.95
CA VAL A 72 -17.45 -12.37 -13.16
C VAL A 72 -16.93 -11.81 -11.84
N SER A 73 -17.74 -11.83 -10.78
CA SER A 73 -17.40 -11.29 -9.47
C SER A 73 -16.13 -11.91 -8.87
N LEU A 74 -15.90 -13.20 -9.09
CA LEU A 74 -14.74 -13.91 -8.52
C LEU A 74 -13.45 -13.46 -9.21
N VAL A 75 -13.43 -13.51 -10.55
CA VAL A 75 -12.26 -13.14 -11.36
C VAL A 75 -11.95 -11.66 -11.20
N LEU A 76 -12.99 -10.81 -11.20
CA LEU A 76 -12.85 -9.37 -11.01
C LEU A 76 -12.35 -9.04 -9.59
N GLY A 77 -12.87 -9.71 -8.56
CA GLY A 77 -12.45 -9.50 -7.18
C GLY A 77 -10.98 -9.81 -6.94
N PHE A 78 -10.49 -10.96 -7.41
CA PHE A 78 -9.07 -11.31 -7.30
C PHE A 78 -8.17 -10.35 -8.08
N TYR A 79 -8.59 -9.94 -9.29
CA TYR A 79 -7.84 -9.02 -10.11
C TYR A 79 -7.74 -7.62 -9.49
N VAL A 80 -8.87 -7.06 -9.06
CA VAL A 80 -8.89 -5.73 -8.43
C VAL A 80 -8.10 -5.72 -7.12
N THR A 81 -8.19 -6.78 -6.31
CA THR A 81 -7.39 -6.91 -5.08
C THR A 81 -5.89 -6.91 -5.38
N LEU A 82 -5.46 -7.63 -6.42
CA LEU A 82 -4.06 -7.62 -6.86
C LEU A 82 -3.61 -6.22 -7.28
N VAL A 83 -4.44 -5.51 -8.05
CA VAL A 83 -4.12 -4.14 -8.51
C VAL A 83 -4.05 -3.18 -7.33
N VAL A 84 -5.02 -3.17 -6.42
CA VAL A 84 -5.01 -2.31 -5.22
C VAL A 84 -3.81 -2.60 -4.33
N HIS A 85 -3.45 -3.87 -4.16
CA HIS A 85 -2.26 -4.25 -3.39
C HIS A 85 -0.97 -3.72 -4.04
N ARG A 86 -0.85 -3.80 -5.37
CA ARG A 86 0.29 -3.21 -6.10
C ARG A 86 0.30 -1.69 -6.02
N TRP A 87 -0.85 -1.05 -6.21
CA TRP A 87 -1.03 0.40 -6.08
C TRP A 87 -0.52 0.91 -4.72
N TRP A 88 -0.95 0.29 -3.63
CA TRP A 88 -0.53 0.71 -2.29
C TRP A 88 0.97 0.47 -2.05
N ASN A 89 1.52 -0.65 -2.52
CA ASN A 89 2.95 -0.90 -2.37
C ASN A 89 3.81 0.07 -3.22
N GLN A 90 3.33 0.48 -4.40
CA GLN A 90 3.98 1.54 -5.18
C GLN A 90 4.02 2.87 -4.40
N TYR A 91 2.92 3.23 -3.73
CA TYR A 91 2.88 4.40 -2.84
C TYR A 91 3.93 4.32 -1.73
N LEU A 92 4.03 3.17 -1.05
CA LEU A 92 5.01 2.96 0.04
C LEU A 92 6.46 2.96 -0.47
N CYS A 93 6.68 2.65 -1.75
CA CYS A 93 7.98 2.70 -2.41
C CYS A 93 8.36 4.11 -2.89
N MET A 94 7.55 5.13 -2.67
CA MET A 94 7.96 6.51 -2.96
C MET A 94 9.20 6.90 -2.14
N PRO A 95 10.27 7.39 -2.81
CA PRO A 95 11.51 7.74 -2.13
C PRO A 95 11.37 9.09 -1.43
N LEU A 96 11.07 9.06 -0.14
CA LEU A 96 10.99 10.25 0.72
C LEU A 96 12.31 10.49 1.46
N PRO A 97 12.83 11.73 1.51
CA PRO A 97 14.12 12.04 2.11
C PRO A 97 14.06 12.19 3.64
N ASP A 98 12.90 12.12 4.27
CA ASP A 98 12.69 12.50 5.68
C ASP A 98 13.59 11.74 6.67
N ALA A 99 13.82 10.44 6.45
CA ALA A 99 14.75 9.67 7.28
C ALA A 99 16.21 10.12 7.06
N LEU A 100 16.60 10.26 5.79
CA LEU A 100 17.94 10.69 5.39
C LEU A 100 18.27 12.10 5.90
N MET A 101 17.36 13.06 5.79
CA MET A 101 17.60 14.45 6.21
C MET A 101 17.84 14.56 7.71
N CYS A 102 17.12 13.79 8.54
CA CYS A 102 17.32 13.72 9.98
C CYS A 102 18.72 13.18 10.32
N VAL A 103 19.16 12.11 9.65
CA VAL A 103 20.50 11.56 9.86
C VAL A 103 21.56 12.55 9.38
N VAL A 104 21.40 13.20 8.23
CA VAL A 104 22.33 14.21 7.72
C VAL A 104 22.46 15.36 8.72
N ALA A 105 21.35 15.97 9.15
CA ALA A 105 21.34 17.08 10.09
C ALA A 105 21.99 16.73 11.45
N GLY A 106 21.81 15.49 11.92
CA GLY A 106 22.39 15.03 13.19
C GLY A 106 23.85 14.59 13.14
N THR A 107 24.36 14.17 11.97
CA THR A 107 25.68 13.52 11.86
C THR A 107 26.74 14.31 11.10
N VAL A 108 26.33 15.20 10.19
CA VAL A 108 27.25 16.01 9.39
C VAL A 108 27.46 17.34 10.09
N HIS A 109 28.67 17.61 10.56
CA HIS A 109 28.98 18.82 11.31
C HIS A 109 29.84 19.84 10.55
N GLY A 110 29.60 21.11 10.86
CA GLY A 110 30.43 22.24 10.44
C GLY A 110 29.60 23.44 9.98
N ARG A 111 29.63 24.53 10.76
CA ARG A 111 29.03 25.81 10.40
C ARG A 111 30.07 26.64 9.64
N ARG A 112 30.03 26.67 8.30
CA ARG A 112 30.92 27.52 7.49
C ARG A 112 30.18 28.06 6.27
N GLU A 113 30.41 29.34 5.94
CA GLU A 113 29.88 30.05 4.76
C GLU A 113 30.13 29.30 3.43
N ALA A 114 31.12 28.40 3.37
CA ALA A 114 31.43 27.54 2.22
C ALA A 114 30.61 26.24 2.14
N GLY A 115 29.73 25.96 3.11
CA GLY A 115 28.75 24.88 3.10
C GLY A 115 27.41 25.28 2.45
N ARG A 116 27.17 26.59 2.30
CA ARG A 116 26.07 27.16 1.51
C ARG A 116 26.46 27.20 0.05
N VAL A 117 26.54 26.04 -0.59
CA VAL A 117 26.46 26.00 -2.05
C VAL A 117 24.99 25.84 -2.40
N THR A 118 24.18 26.85 -2.09
CA THR A 118 22.98 27.09 -2.88
C THR A 118 23.49 27.52 -4.24
N PRO A 119 23.25 26.77 -5.32
CA PRO A 119 23.71 27.19 -6.61
C PRO A 119 22.91 28.42 -7.03
N ASP A 120 23.52 29.60 -6.94
CA ASP A 120 23.05 30.79 -7.64
C ASP A 120 23.22 30.54 -9.14
N PHE A 121 22.27 29.85 -9.76
CA PHE A 121 22.26 29.58 -11.20
C PHE A 121 21.26 30.49 -11.93
N PRO A 122 21.73 31.23 -12.96
CA PRO A 122 20.87 31.60 -14.08
C PRO A 122 20.60 30.32 -14.91
N ALA A 123 19.33 29.94 -15.00
CA ALA A 123 18.80 28.70 -15.59
C ALA A 123 19.16 28.51 -17.10
N PRO A 124 19.10 27.29 -17.70
CA PRO A 124 17.90 26.43 -17.70
C PRO A 124 18.16 24.92 -17.47
N ALA A 125 17.68 24.41 -16.34
CA ALA A 125 17.19 23.05 -16.00
C ALA A 125 16.66 23.16 -14.55
N PRO A 126 15.63 22.39 -14.12
CA PRO A 126 15.17 22.47 -12.73
C PRO A 126 16.36 22.11 -11.82
N GLY A 127 16.60 22.91 -10.77
CA GLY A 127 17.87 23.00 -10.01
C GLY A 127 18.36 21.74 -9.25
N PHE A 128 17.97 20.54 -9.68
CA PHE A 128 18.37 19.25 -9.10
C PHE A 128 19.77 18.78 -9.49
N MET A 129 20.33 19.23 -10.61
CA MET A 129 21.65 18.81 -11.08
C MET A 129 22.44 19.99 -11.65
N THR A 130 23.67 20.17 -11.15
CA THR A 130 24.59 21.20 -11.63
C THR A 130 25.17 20.86 -13.00
N ARG A 131 25.71 21.86 -13.71
CA ARG A 131 26.36 21.66 -15.02
C ARG A 131 27.55 20.69 -14.95
N GLU A 132 28.32 20.73 -13.86
CA GLU A 132 29.48 19.85 -13.65
C GLU A 132 29.05 18.41 -13.33
N GLU A 133 27.98 18.23 -12.54
CA GLU A 133 27.40 16.91 -12.29
C GLU A 133 26.85 16.30 -13.58
N ARG A 134 26.15 17.10 -14.41
CA ARG A 134 25.65 16.65 -15.70
C ARG A 134 26.79 16.16 -16.60
N LYS A 135 27.90 16.91 -16.68
CA LYS A 135 29.09 16.49 -17.42
C LYS A 135 29.65 15.15 -16.90
N LYS A 136 29.74 14.98 -15.58
CA LYS A 136 30.16 13.70 -14.97
C LYS A 136 29.17 12.57 -15.29
N PHE A 137 27.87 12.84 -15.25
CA PHE A 137 26.80 11.89 -15.50
C PHE A 137 26.80 11.37 -16.94
N GLU A 138 26.97 12.27 -17.92
CA GLU A 138 27.00 11.95 -19.34
C GLU A 138 28.26 11.17 -19.73
N ASN A 139 29.41 11.48 -19.11
CA ASN A 139 30.67 10.77 -19.35
C ASN A 139 30.70 9.32 -18.83
N LEU A 140 29.73 8.91 -18.00
CA LEU A 140 29.62 7.52 -17.55
C LEU A 140 29.04 6.66 -18.68
N ASN A 141 29.88 5.74 -19.19
CA ASN A 141 29.49 4.78 -20.22
C ASN A 141 28.64 3.64 -19.62
N SER A 142 27.32 3.77 -19.72
CA SER A 142 26.36 2.73 -19.37
C SER A 142 25.15 2.84 -20.29
N SER A 143 24.71 1.70 -20.83
CA SER A 143 23.50 1.58 -21.64
C SER A 143 22.22 1.47 -20.80
N TYR A 144 22.35 1.30 -19.49
CA TYR A 144 21.22 1.13 -18.57
C TYR A 144 20.79 2.46 -17.94
N ASN A 145 19.59 2.49 -17.34
CA ASN A 145 19.11 3.64 -16.59
C ASN A 145 20.12 4.00 -15.46
N LYS A 146 20.40 5.30 -15.33
CA LYS A 146 21.43 5.86 -14.44
C LYS A 146 20.87 6.49 -13.15
N TYR A 147 19.63 6.19 -12.74
CA TYR A 147 19.04 6.67 -11.48
C TYR A 147 19.87 6.32 -10.23
N TRP A 148 20.70 5.28 -10.29
CA TRP A 148 21.58 4.84 -9.21
C TRP A 148 22.85 5.69 -9.04
N VAL A 149 23.20 6.51 -10.04
CA VAL A 149 24.46 7.29 -10.05
C VAL A 149 24.53 8.29 -8.89
N PRO A 150 23.49 9.11 -8.61
CA PRO A 150 23.51 10.02 -7.46
C PRO A 150 23.65 9.31 -6.10
N CYS A 151 23.12 8.09 -5.96
CA CYS A 151 23.31 7.30 -4.73
C CYS A 151 24.78 6.94 -4.51
N VAL A 152 25.51 6.60 -5.57
CA VAL A 152 26.96 6.34 -5.50
C VAL A 152 27.75 7.62 -5.19
N TRP A 153 27.35 8.76 -5.76
CA TRP A 153 27.96 10.05 -5.43
C TRP A 153 27.74 10.41 -3.95
N PHE A 154 26.53 10.18 -3.42
CA PHE A 154 26.22 10.38 -2.01
C PHE A 154 27.13 9.55 -1.11
N SER A 155 27.28 8.23 -1.36
CA SER A 155 28.16 7.38 -0.56
C SER A 155 29.61 7.86 -0.56
N ASN A 156 30.12 8.30 -1.72
CA ASN A 156 31.47 8.85 -1.85
C ASN A 156 31.63 10.18 -1.10
N LEU A 157 30.62 11.04 -1.16
CA LEU A 157 30.60 12.33 -0.45
C LEU A 157 30.54 12.12 1.06
N ALA A 158 29.71 11.18 1.55
CA ALA A 158 29.65 10.81 2.96
C ALA A 158 30.99 10.26 3.46
N ALA A 159 31.64 9.37 2.69
CA ALA A 159 32.97 8.88 3.01
C ALA A 159 34.03 9.99 3.02
N GLN A 160 33.93 10.97 2.12
CA GLN A 160 34.80 12.15 2.12
C GLN A 160 34.57 13.03 3.35
N ALA A 161 33.31 13.34 3.69
CA ALA A 161 32.94 14.12 4.87
C ALA A 161 33.47 13.47 6.17
N ARG A 162 33.48 12.12 6.23
CA ARG A 162 34.09 11.37 7.33
C ARG A 162 35.62 11.53 7.39
N ARG A 163 36.32 11.47 6.25
CA ARG A 163 37.78 11.70 6.17
C ARG A 163 38.15 13.14 6.55
N GLU A 164 37.30 14.10 6.18
CA GLU A 164 37.46 15.52 6.55
C GLU A 164 37.10 15.82 8.01
N GLY A 165 36.62 14.83 8.77
CA GLY A 165 36.25 15.00 10.18
C GLY A 165 34.91 15.72 10.40
N ARG A 166 34.10 15.95 9.35
CA ARG A 166 32.75 16.51 9.46
C ARG A 166 31.78 15.51 10.07
N ILE A 167 31.92 14.22 9.71
CA ILE A 167 31.25 13.12 10.40
C ILE A 167 32.21 12.61 11.48
N ARG A 168 31.78 12.65 12.74
CA ARG A 168 32.67 12.43 13.90
C ARG A 168 33.06 10.97 14.08
N ASP A 169 32.11 10.06 13.91
CA ASP A 169 32.26 8.65 14.23
C ASP A 169 31.87 7.72 13.07
N ASN A 170 32.33 6.47 13.13
CA ASN A 170 32.06 5.48 12.09
C ASN A 170 30.61 4.97 12.14
N SER A 171 30.00 4.96 13.33
CA SER A 171 28.61 4.53 13.50
C SER A 171 27.64 5.51 12.82
N ALA A 172 27.90 6.82 12.93
CA ALA A 172 27.17 7.85 12.21
C ALA A 172 27.27 7.71 10.68
N LEU A 173 28.48 7.43 10.15
CA LEU A 173 28.64 7.14 8.73
C LEU A 173 27.87 5.87 8.30
N LYS A 174 27.91 4.82 9.13
CA LYS A 174 27.17 3.57 8.87
C LYS A 174 25.67 3.84 8.79
N LEU A 175 25.10 4.55 9.78
CA LEU A 175 23.68 4.90 9.80
C LEU A 175 23.27 5.69 8.54
N LEU A 176 24.10 6.65 8.12
CA LEU A 176 23.86 7.44 6.92
C LEU A 176 23.83 6.59 5.64
N LEU A 177 24.71 5.59 5.53
CA LEU A 177 24.74 4.66 4.38
C LEU A 177 23.63 3.60 4.42
N GLU A 178 23.21 3.18 5.61
CA GLU A 178 22.05 2.29 5.80
C GLU A 178 20.76 2.98 5.31
N GLU A 179 20.51 4.22 5.75
CA GLU A 179 19.34 4.99 5.30
C GLU A 179 19.39 5.30 3.80
N LEU A 180 20.57 5.58 3.24
CA LEU A 180 20.71 5.72 1.79
C LEU A 180 20.32 4.42 1.05
N THR A 181 20.69 3.27 1.61
CA THR A 181 20.39 1.97 0.99
C THR A 181 18.89 1.70 1.03
N VAL A 182 18.19 2.08 2.11
CA VAL A 182 16.72 2.04 2.19
C VAL A 182 16.09 2.93 1.12
N PHE A 183 16.55 4.18 0.99
CA PHE A 183 16.07 5.11 -0.04
C PHE A 183 16.30 4.58 -1.45
N ARG A 184 17.50 4.05 -1.73
CA ARG A 184 17.81 3.44 -3.02
C ARG A 184 16.99 2.17 -3.28
N GLY A 185 16.70 1.38 -2.25
CA GLY A 185 15.83 0.22 -2.32
C GLY A 185 14.42 0.59 -2.79
N LYS A 186 13.87 1.68 -2.24
CA LYS A 186 12.59 2.27 -2.68
C LYS A 186 12.59 2.68 -4.15
N CYS A 187 13.62 3.40 -4.61
CA CYS A 187 13.78 3.73 -6.04
C CYS A 187 13.86 2.47 -6.93
N GLY A 188 14.55 1.42 -6.47
CA GLY A 188 14.65 0.15 -7.18
C GLY A 188 13.30 -0.57 -7.27
N MET A 189 12.52 -0.56 -6.19
CA MET A 189 11.18 -1.14 -6.20
C MET A 189 10.22 -0.41 -7.14
N LEU A 190 10.29 0.92 -7.25
CA LEU A 190 9.55 1.67 -8.26
C LEU A 190 9.91 1.22 -9.68
N PHE A 191 11.21 1.08 -9.97
CA PHE A 191 11.68 0.57 -11.26
C PHE A 191 11.17 -0.87 -11.52
N HIS A 192 11.08 -1.71 -10.50
CA HIS A 192 10.52 -3.07 -10.63
C HIS A 192 9.01 -3.07 -10.90
N TYR A 193 8.24 -2.18 -10.27
CA TYR A 193 6.79 -2.09 -10.52
C TYR A 193 6.47 -1.55 -11.90
N ASP A 194 7.26 -0.58 -12.38
CA ASP A 194 7.20 -0.04 -13.74
C ASP A 194 7.56 -1.11 -14.78
N TRP A 195 8.68 -1.81 -14.60
CA TRP A 195 9.14 -2.83 -15.54
C TRP A 195 8.25 -4.08 -15.54
N ILE A 196 7.83 -4.55 -14.35
CA ILE A 196 7.04 -5.77 -14.18
C ILE A 196 5.60 -5.40 -13.84
N SER A 197 4.83 -5.10 -14.88
CA SER A 197 3.39 -4.86 -14.80
C SER A 197 2.61 -6.15 -14.49
N VAL A 198 1.30 -6.02 -14.22
CA VAL A 198 0.42 -7.20 -14.12
C VAL A 198 0.45 -7.97 -15.44
N PRO A 199 0.58 -9.32 -15.44
CA PRO A 199 0.67 -10.09 -16.68
C PRO A 199 -0.48 -9.78 -17.63
N LEU A 200 -0.16 -9.45 -18.88
CA LEU A 200 -1.13 -9.01 -19.89
C LEU A 200 -2.27 -10.00 -20.10
N VAL A 201 -1.98 -11.30 -20.03
CA VAL A 201 -3.00 -12.35 -20.14
C VAL A 201 -4.05 -12.24 -19.03
N TYR A 202 -3.66 -11.81 -17.82
CA TYR A 202 -4.59 -11.70 -16.71
C TYR A 202 -5.55 -10.52 -16.89
N THR A 203 -5.02 -9.35 -17.28
CA THR A 203 -5.82 -8.19 -17.68
C THR A 203 -6.80 -8.58 -18.80
N GLN A 204 -6.32 -9.25 -19.84
CA GLN A 204 -7.16 -9.69 -20.96
C GLN A 204 -8.27 -10.66 -20.53
N VAL A 205 -7.98 -11.66 -19.69
CA VAL A 205 -8.98 -12.62 -19.20
C VAL A 205 -10.10 -11.90 -18.45
N VAL A 206 -9.76 -10.96 -17.58
CA VAL A 206 -10.75 -10.20 -16.80
C VAL A 206 -11.60 -9.33 -17.72
N THR A 207 -10.98 -8.58 -18.64
CA THR A 207 -11.70 -7.75 -19.61
C THR A 207 -12.62 -8.58 -20.50
N ILE A 208 -12.16 -9.73 -21.01
CA ILE A 208 -12.98 -10.64 -21.82
C ILE A 208 -14.16 -11.18 -21.00
N ALA A 209 -13.95 -11.56 -19.74
CA ALA A 209 -15.04 -12.05 -18.88
C ALA A 209 -16.11 -10.97 -18.66
N VAL A 210 -15.72 -9.75 -18.34
CA VAL A 210 -16.64 -8.62 -18.13
C VAL A 210 -17.36 -8.25 -19.43
N TYR A 211 -16.64 -8.15 -20.56
CA TYR A 211 -17.24 -7.76 -21.84
C TYR A 211 -18.12 -8.85 -22.43
N SER A 212 -17.77 -10.13 -22.27
CA SER A 212 -18.62 -11.24 -22.71
C SER A 212 -19.90 -11.33 -21.88
N TYR A 213 -19.83 -11.04 -20.58
CA TYR A 213 -21.01 -10.92 -19.73
C TYR A 213 -21.94 -9.79 -20.21
N PHE A 214 -21.42 -8.62 -20.52
CA PHE A 214 -22.25 -7.52 -21.03
C PHE A 214 -22.73 -7.74 -22.45
N LEU A 215 -21.98 -8.43 -23.30
CA LEU A 215 -22.45 -8.87 -24.61
C LEU A 215 -23.66 -9.81 -24.47
N ALA A 216 -23.60 -10.75 -23.53
CA ALA A 216 -24.74 -11.62 -23.22
C ALA A 216 -25.91 -10.83 -22.64
N CYS A 217 -25.68 -9.86 -21.75
CA CYS A 217 -26.73 -9.02 -21.18
C CYS A 217 -27.40 -8.10 -22.22
N LEU A 218 -26.63 -7.58 -23.19
CA LEU A 218 -27.14 -6.69 -24.23
C LEU A 218 -28.25 -7.34 -25.06
N ILE A 219 -28.15 -8.66 -25.28
CA ILE A 219 -29.14 -9.46 -26.00
C ILE A 219 -30.12 -10.09 -25.01
N GLY A 220 -29.62 -10.75 -23.95
CA GLY A 220 -30.41 -11.53 -23.02
C GLY A 220 -31.35 -10.74 -22.11
N ARG A 221 -31.11 -9.43 -21.93
CA ARG A 221 -31.95 -8.56 -21.10
C ARG A 221 -32.87 -7.64 -21.92
N GLN A 222 -33.08 -7.97 -23.19
CA GLN A 222 -34.08 -7.29 -24.03
C GLN A 222 -35.48 -7.69 -23.56
N PHE A 223 -36.38 -6.72 -23.38
CA PHE A 223 -37.76 -7.04 -23.02
C PHE A 223 -38.46 -7.76 -24.19
N LEU A 224 -39.04 -8.93 -23.92
CA LEU A 224 -39.78 -9.73 -24.91
C LEU A 224 -41.25 -9.30 -24.99
N ASP A 225 -41.98 -9.84 -25.97
CA ASP A 225 -43.41 -9.54 -26.15
C ASP A 225 -44.20 -10.26 -25.05
N PRO A 226 -44.86 -9.54 -24.12
CA PRO A 226 -45.60 -10.16 -23.03
C PRO A 226 -46.73 -11.08 -23.52
N ALA A 227 -47.25 -10.85 -24.74
CA ALA A 227 -48.31 -11.67 -25.32
C ALA A 227 -47.86 -13.11 -25.65
N GLN A 228 -46.56 -13.35 -25.79
CA GLN A 228 -46.01 -14.70 -26.03
C GLN A 228 -45.91 -15.55 -24.76
N GLY A 229 -46.02 -14.94 -23.57
CA GLY A 229 -46.05 -15.68 -22.29
C GLY A 229 -44.75 -16.38 -21.90
N TYR A 230 -43.58 -15.84 -22.31
CA TYR A 230 -42.28 -16.39 -21.90
C TYR A 230 -42.04 -16.21 -20.39
N GLN A 231 -41.61 -17.27 -19.71
CA GLN A 231 -41.30 -17.19 -18.27
C GLN A 231 -40.19 -16.16 -18.00
N GLY A 232 -40.40 -15.33 -16.97
CA GLY A 232 -39.47 -14.25 -16.61
C GLY A 232 -39.56 -12.98 -17.49
N HIS A 233 -40.35 -12.99 -18.57
CA HIS A 233 -40.41 -11.89 -19.54
C HIS A 233 -41.84 -11.37 -19.75
N ASN A 234 -42.56 -11.14 -18.66
CA ASN A 234 -43.97 -10.70 -18.68
C ASN A 234 -44.15 -9.17 -18.62
N LEU A 235 -43.05 -8.42 -18.44
CA LEU A 235 -43.06 -6.97 -18.24
C LEU A 235 -42.13 -6.31 -19.25
N ASP A 236 -42.59 -5.24 -19.88
CA ASP A 236 -41.78 -4.37 -20.73
C ASP A 236 -41.71 -2.98 -20.07
N LEU A 237 -40.55 -2.65 -19.48
CA LEU A 237 -40.32 -1.38 -18.80
C LEU A 237 -39.71 -0.33 -19.74
N CYS A 238 -39.48 -0.65 -21.01
CA CYS A 238 -38.73 0.12 -22.01
C CYS A 238 -37.25 0.36 -21.67
N VAL A 239 -36.91 0.59 -20.39
CA VAL A 239 -35.56 0.86 -19.89
C VAL A 239 -35.15 -0.23 -18.89
N PRO A 240 -34.02 -0.93 -19.10
CA PRO A 240 -33.60 -2.03 -18.23
C PRO A 240 -32.81 -1.51 -17.01
N ILE A 241 -33.51 -0.86 -16.06
CA ILE A 241 -32.91 -0.18 -14.88
C ILE A 241 -31.93 -1.08 -14.11
N PHE A 242 -32.31 -2.32 -13.79
CA PHE A 242 -31.45 -3.22 -13.02
C PHE A 242 -30.23 -3.70 -13.82
N THR A 243 -30.34 -3.82 -15.15
CA THR A 243 -29.20 -4.14 -16.02
C THR A 243 -28.22 -2.95 -16.07
N LEU A 244 -28.73 -1.72 -16.07
CA LEU A 244 -27.88 -0.52 -15.96
C LEU A 244 -27.18 -0.44 -14.60
N LEU A 245 -27.87 -0.78 -13.50
CA LEU A 245 -27.22 -0.87 -12.18
C LEU A 245 -26.13 -1.96 -12.14
N GLN A 246 -26.38 -3.13 -12.73
CA GLN A 246 -25.36 -4.17 -12.88
C GLN A 246 -24.19 -3.69 -13.76
N PHE A 247 -24.47 -2.89 -14.79
CA PHE A 247 -23.44 -2.25 -15.61
C PHE A 247 -22.54 -1.35 -14.78
N PHE A 248 -23.11 -0.39 -14.03
CA PHE A 248 -22.34 0.48 -13.15
C PHE A 248 -21.53 -0.31 -12.12
N PHE A 249 -22.08 -1.39 -11.58
CA PHE A 249 -21.37 -2.22 -10.61
C PHE A 249 -20.15 -2.93 -11.22
N TYR A 250 -20.32 -3.76 -12.26
CA TYR A 250 -19.18 -4.54 -12.79
C TYR A 250 -18.24 -3.71 -13.66
N ALA A 251 -18.76 -2.79 -14.48
CA ALA A 251 -17.91 -1.91 -15.28
C ALA A 251 -17.19 -0.90 -14.38
N GLY A 252 -17.87 -0.34 -13.36
CA GLY A 252 -17.24 0.53 -12.36
C GLY A 252 -16.15 -0.20 -11.57
N TRP A 253 -16.40 -1.45 -11.16
CA TRP A 253 -15.41 -2.25 -10.46
C TRP A 253 -14.19 -2.62 -11.33
N LEU A 254 -14.39 -2.86 -12.63
CA LEU A 254 -13.28 -2.97 -13.59
C LEU A 254 -12.52 -1.65 -13.73
N LYS A 255 -13.23 -0.52 -13.78
CA LYS A 255 -12.63 0.82 -13.89
C LYS A 255 -11.75 1.18 -12.70
N VAL A 256 -12.08 0.73 -11.49
CA VAL A 256 -11.19 0.86 -10.32
C VAL A 256 -9.82 0.23 -10.62
N ALA A 257 -9.77 -0.96 -11.21
CA ALA A 257 -8.49 -1.57 -11.55
C ALA A 257 -7.80 -0.91 -12.75
N GLU A 258 -8.55 -0.40 -13.73
CA GLU A 258 -7.96 0.32 -14.87
C GLU A 258 -7.28 1.64 -14.43
N GLN A 259 -7.87 2.36 -13.49
CA GLN A 259 -7.29 3.60 -12.94
C GLN A 259 -6.04 3.30 -12.09
N LEU A 260 -6.12 2.30 -11.20
CA LEU A 260 -5.05 2.03 -10.24
C LEU A 260 -3.88 1.19 -10.80
N ILE A 261 -3.97 0.68 -12.04
CA ILE A 261 -2.93 -0.17 -12.63
C ILE A 261 -1.63 0.59 -12.86
N ASN A 262 -1.73 1.89 -13.19
CA ASN A 262 -0.61 2.79 -13.38
C ASN A 262 -0.88 4.13 -12.65
N PRO A 263 -0.56 4.23 -11.35
CA PRO A 263 -0.86 5.41 -10.56
C PRO A 263 0.12 6.58 -10.77
N PHE A 264 0.97 6.52 -11.79
CA PHE A 264 1.95 7.55 -12.14
C PHE A 264 1.56 8.29 -13.43
N GLY A 265 0.29 8.24 -13.80
CA GLY A 265 -0.28 8.96 -14.93
C GLY A 265 -0.68 10.40 -14.58
N GLU A 266 -1.72 10.86 -15.27
CA GLU A 266 -2.30 12.20 -15.11
C GLU A 266 -3.81 12.12 -14.78
N ASP A 267 -4.31 10.97 -14.33
CA ASP A 267 -5.70 10.82 -13.89
C ASP A 267 -5.91 11.50 -12.53
N ASP A 268 -7.15 11.89 -12.22
CA ASP A 268 -7.49 12.68 -11.01
C ASP A 268 -7.11 12.00 -9.68
N ASP A 269 -7.06 10.66 -9.61
CA ASP A 269 -6.67 9.89 -8.42
C ASP A 269 -5.25 9.29 -8.51
N ASP A 270 -4.46 9.69 -9.51
CA ASP A 270 -3.06 9.31 -9.60
C ASP A 270 -2.23 10.01 -8.51
N PHE A 271 -1.02 9.51 -8.30
CA PHE A 271 -0.13 10.06 -7.30
C PHE A 271 0.39 11.44 -7.72
N GLU A 272 0.25 12.40 -6.80
CA GLU A 272 0.78 13.76 -6.90
C GLU A 272 2.31 13.81 -6.75
N THR A 273 3.02 13.19 -7.71
CA THR A 273 4.48 13.02 -7.67
C THR A 273 5.23 14.34 -7.77
N ASN A 274 4.76 15.27 -8.59
CA ASN A 274 5.35 16.60 -8.72
C ASN A 274 5.32 17.37 -7.39
N PHE A 275 4.16 17.35 -6.72
CA PHE A 275 4.02 17.94 -5.38
C PHE A 275 5.00 17.32 -4.39
N LEU A 276 5.13 15.98 -4.39
CA LEU A 276 6.07 15.30 -3.50
C LEU A 276 7.51 15.67 -3.79
N ILE A 277 7.92 15.82 -5.06
CA ILE A 277 9.26 16.26 -5.43
C ILE A 277 9.54 17.67 -4.86
N ASP A 278 8.62 18.61 -5.07
CA ASP A 278 8.76 19.99 -4.60
C ASP A 278 8.81 20.07 -3.07
N ARG A 279 7.88 19.38 -2.39
CA ARG A 279 7.84 19.29 -0.92
C ARG A 279 9.14 18.69 -0.39
N ASN A 280 9.61 17.59 -0.98
CA ASN A 280 10.78 16.88 -0.50
C ASN A 280 12.05 17.70 -0.68
N PHE A 281 12.18 18.38 -1.81
CA PHE A 281 13.32 19.26 -2.07
C PHE A 281 13.34 20.44 -1.09
N GLN A 282 12.21 21.11 -0.88
CA GLN A 282 12.10 22.24 0.03
C GLN A 282 12.40 21.84 1.49
N VAL A 283 11.72 20.80 1.99
CA VAL A 283 11.82 20.39 3.40
C VAL A 283 13.20 19.83 3.70
N SER A 284 13.80 19.05 2.79
CA SER A 284 15.13 18.49 3.03
C SER A 284 16.21 19.57 3.11
N MET A 285 16.16 20.58 2.23
CA MET A 285 17.10 21.70 2.27
C MET A 285 16.91 22.56 3.53
N LEU A 286 15.67 22.85 3.92
CA LEU A 286 15.37 23.60 5.15
C LEU A 286 15.90 22.88 6.40
N ALA A 287 15.67 21.56 6.49
CA ALA A 287 16.05 20.75 7.64
C ALA A 287 17.57 20.64 7.84
N VAL A 288 18.34 20.57 6.77
CA VAL A 288 19.80 20.39 6.85
C VAL A 288 20.60 21.70 6.84
N ASP A 289 19.98 22.82 6.43
CA ASP A 289 20.61 24.15 6.40
C ASP A 289 20.10 25.05 7.53
N GLU A 290 18.87 25.56 7.41
CA GLU A 290 18.33 26.56 8.38
C GLU A 290 18.13 25.97 9.77
N MET A 291 17.64 24.72 9.87
CA MET A 291 17.39 24.07 11.17
C MET A 291 18.65 23.46 11.81
N TYR A 292 19.82 23.54 11.16
CA TYR A 292 21.04 22.92 11.66
C TYR A 292 21.57 23.61 12.93
N ASP A 293 21.48 22.88 14.05
CA ASP A 293 21.93 23.35 15.37
C ASP A 293 21.26 24.68 15.76
N ASP A 294 20.03 24.89 15.29
CA ASP A 294 19.16 26.02 15.62
C ASP A 294 18.01 25.53 16.51
N LEU A 295 18.34 25.35 17.78
CA LEU A 295 17.43 24.85 18.82
C LEU A 295 16.91 26.01 19.65
N ALA A 296 15.64 25.93 20.06
CA ALA A 296 15.10 26.80 21.09
C ALA A 296 15.90 26.62 22.40
N MET A 297 15.95 27.69 23.20
CA MET A 297 16.61 27.64 24.51
C MET A 297 15.95 26.58 25.39
N LEU A 298 16.76 25.75 26.05
CA LEU A 298 16.25 24.71 26.94
C LEU A 298 15.59 25.35 28.17
N GLU A 299 14.31 25.07 28.35
CA GLU A 299 13.50 25.50 29.48
C GLU A 299 12.95 24.28 30.21
N LYS A 300 12.67 24.45 31.50
CA LYS A 300 11.90 23.46 32.25
C LYS A 300 10.48 23.43 31.70
N ASP A 301 9.96 22.24 31.41
CA ASP A 301 8.60 22.10 30.91
C ASP A 301 7.54 22.43 31.99
N LEU A 302 6.28 22.54 31.57
CA LEU A 302 5.14 22.89 32.45
C LEU A 302 4.93 21.88 33.60
N TYR A 303 5.36 20.65 33.44
CA TYR A 303 5.16 19.54 34.38
C TYR A 303 6.46 19.18 35.11
N TRP A 304 7.50 20.02 35.06
CA TRP A 304 8.84 19.71 35.57
C TRP A 304 8.87 19.20 37.02
N ASP A 305 8.06 19.80 37.91
CA ASP A 305 7.97 19.41 39.32
C ASP A 305 6.74 18.51 39.62
N ALA A 306 5.95 18.16 38.60
CA ALA A 306 4.76 17.34 38.75
C ALA A 306 5.08 15.84 38.57
N ALA A 307 4.63 15.01 39.51
CA ALA A 307 4.81 13.55 39.41
C ALA A 307 4.00 12.93 38.26
N GLU A 308 2.88 13.54 37.88
CA GLU A 308 2.03 13.10 36.79
C GLU A 308 1.80 14.25 35.79
N ALA A 309 2.41 14.14 34.61
CA ALA A 309 2.20 15.09 33.53
C ALA A 309 0.88 14.80 32.80
N ARG A 310 -0.18 15.56 33.10
CA ARG A 310 -1.50 15.41 32.46
C ARG A 310 -1.88 16.65 31.67
N ALA A 311 -1.87 16.51 30.34
CA ALA A 311 -2.37 17.56 29.45
C ALA A 311 -3.86 17.86 29.70
N PRO A 312 -4.28 19.15 29.66
CA PRO A 312 -5.67 19.51 29.81
C PRO A 312 -6.49 19.07 28.59
N TYR A 313 -7.77 18.80 28.82
CA TYR A 313 -8.74 18.49 27.78
C TYR A 313 -9.71 19.65 27.58
N THR A 314 -10.20 19.83 26.37
CA THR A 314 -11.27 20.80 26.09
C THR A 314 -12.60 20.26 26.64
N ALA A 315 -13.55 21.15 26.90
CA ALA A 315 -14.88 20.75 27.37
C ALA A 315 -15.58 19.76 26.42
N ALA A 316 -15.31 19.86 25.11
CA ALA A 316 -15.86 18.98 24.07
C ALA A 316 -15.27 17.57 24.08
N THR A 317 -14.13 17.32 24.74
CA THR A 317 -13.53 15.96 24.83
C THR A 317 -13.51 15.44 26.26
N ALA A 318 -13.79 16.29 27.25
CA ALA A 318 -13.80 15.92 28.66
C ALA A 318 -14.80 14.80 28.99
N PHE A 319 -15.94 14.73 28.29
CA PHE A 319 -16.92 13.66 28.53
C PHE A 319 -16.44 12.27 28.06
N LEU A 320 -15.46 12.20 27.15
CA LEU A 320 -14.85 10.94 26.70
C LEU A 320 -13.88 10.35 27.74
N LEU A 321 -13.44 11.14 28.72
CA LEU A 321 -12.50 10.73 29.78
C LEU A 321 -13.12 9.83 30.86
N GLN A 322 -14.40 9.51 30.75
CA GLN A 322 -15.07 8.65 31.72
C GLN A 322 -14.63 7.19 31.65
N GLN A 323 -13.86 6.82 30.61
CA GLN A 323 -13.31 5.47 30.46
C GLN A 323 -12.07 5.30 31.35
N PRO A 324 -12.01 4.26 32.19
CA PRO A 324 -10.79 3.93 32.91
C PRO A 324 -9.67 3.55 31.93
N SER A 325 -8.42 3.75 32.35
CA SER A 325 -7.27 3.33 31.54
C SER A 325 -7.27 1.82 31.38
N PHE A 326 -7.24 1.34 30.14
CA PHE A 326 -7.21 -0.09 29.83
C PHE A 326 -5.92 -0.73 30.36
N GLN A 327 -6.04 -1.62 31.34
CA GLN A 327 -4.91 -2.31 31.98
C GLN A 327 -4.56 -3.65 31.31
N GLY A 328 -5.34 -4.09 30.31
CA GLY A 328 -5.22 -5.42 29.70
C GLY A 328 -6.48 -6.26 29.91
N SER A 329 -6.77 -7.18 28.98
CA SER A 329 -7.97 -8.03 29.02
C SER A 329 -7.96 -9.08 30.13
N THR A 330 -6.78 -9.36 30.71
CA THR A 330 -6.57 -10.31 31.80
C THR A 330 -6.63 -9.66 33.18
N PHE A 331 -6.69 -8.33 33.23
CA PHE A 331 -6.90 -7.61 34.47
C PHE A 331 -8.35 -7.88 34.90
N ASP A 332 -8.52 -8.43 36.11
CA ASP A 332 -9.76 -9.03 36.67
C ASP A 332 -9.97 -10.55 36.46
N ILE A 333 -8.90 -11.36 36.42
CA ILE A 333 -8.99 -12.80 36.73
C ILE A 333 -8.86 -12.98 38.25
N THR A 334 -9.97 -12.89 38.97
CA THR A 334 -10.09 -13.38 40.35
C THR A 334 -10.70 -14.78 40.33
N LEU A 335 -9.86 -15.82 40.26
CA LEU A 335 -10.33 -17.20 40.41
C LEU A 335 -10.73 -17.42 41.88
N ALA A 336 -11.97 -17.86 42.12
CA ALA A 336 -12.38 -18.32 43.44
C ALA A 336 -11.44 -19.48 43.85
N LYS A 337 -11.03 -19.54 45.14
CA LYS A 337 -10.15 -20.62 45.65
C LYS A 337 -10.70 -22.03 45.39
N GLU A 338 -12.02 -22.13 45.21
CA GLU A 338 -12.79 -23.32 44.90
C GLU A 338 -12.49 -23.83 43.49
N ASP A 339 -12.39 -22.91 42.52
CA ASP A 339 -12.13 -23.19 41.10
C ASP A 339 -10.65 -23.37 40.78
N MET A 340 -9.76 -23.12 41.76
CA MET A 340 -8.32 -23.39 41.66
C MET A 340 -7.93 -24.82 42.09
N GLN A 341 -8.91 -25.69 42.39
CA GLN A 341 -8.63 -27.09 42.69
C GLN A 341 -8.42 -27.89 41.39
N PHE A 342 -7.23 -28.49 41.26
CA PHE A 342 -6.97 -29.45 40.19
C PHE A 342 -7.94 -30.63 40.30
N GLN A 343 -8.66 -30.91 39.21
CA GLN A 343 -9.44 -32.14 39.11
C GLN A 343 -8.46 -33.32 39.26
N ARG A 344 -8.60 -34.11 40.32
CA ARG A 344 -7.89 -35.39 40.41
C ARG A 344 -8.30 -36.19 39.18
N LEU A 345 -7.31 -36.63 38.41
CA LEU A 345 -7.51 -37.66 37.40
C LEU A 345 -8.01 -38.89 38.15
N ASP A 346 -9.28 -39.25 37.94
CA ASP A 346 -9.87 -40.46 38.51
C ASP A 346 -9.00 -41.67 38.10
N GLY A 347 -8.35 -42.30 39.07
CA GLY A 347 -7.55 -43.50 38.85
C GLY A 347 -6.27 -43.67 39.69
N VAL A 348 -5.89 -42.73 40.56
CA VAL A 348 -4.73 -42.94 41.46
C VAL A 348 -5.14 -42.72 42.93
N ASP A 349 -5.70 -43.77 43.52
CA ASP A 349 -5.86 -43.89 44.97
C ASP A 349 -4.52 -44.27 45.62
N ALA A 350 -3.93 -43.34 46.37
CA ALA A 350 -2.88 -43.67 47.35
C ALA A 350 -3.07 -42.81 48.61
N PRO A 351 -3.19 -43.41 49.81
CA PRO A 351 -3.47 -42.67 51.04
C PRO A 351 -2.17 -42.07 51.60
N LEU A 352 -2.17 -40.76 51.87
CA LEU A 352 -1.08 -40.11 52.60
C LEU A 352 -1.41 -40.11 54.10
N GLY A 353 -0.61 -40.83 54.86
CA GLY A 353 -0.74 -41.02 56.31
C GLY A 353 -0.47 -39.77 57.15
N GLU A 354 -0.92 -39.85 58.40
CA GLU A 354 -0.82 -38.83 59.45
C GLU A 354 0.65 -38.40 59.72
N PHE A 355 0.85 -37.09 59.89
CA PHE A 355 2.06 -36.52 60.50
C PHE A 355 1.70 -35.89 61.88
N PRO A 356 2.56 -36.03 62.91
CA PRO A 356 2.26 -35.69 64.32
C PRO A 356 2.38 -34.18 64.62
N PRO A 357 1.90 -33.70 65.79
CA PRO A 357 1.75 -32.27 66.06
C PRO A 357 3.03 -31.60 66.58
N GLY A 358 3.22 -30.33 66.24
CA GLY A 358 4.29 -29.44 66.74
C GLY A 358 3.87 -27.96 66.67
N PRO A 359 4.54 -27.06 67.41
CA PRO A 359 3.92 -26.20 68.42
C PRO A 359 3.45 -24.82 67.93
N GLU A 360 2.51 -24.21 68.66
CA GLU A 360 2.01 -22.84 68.41
C GLU A 360 3.10 -21.78 68.63
N LEU A 361 3.24 -20.89 67.65
CA LEU A 361 4.04 -19.66 67.74
C LEU A 361 3.30 -18.48 67.07
N PRO A 362 3.65 -17.23 67.45
CA PRO A 362 2.72 -16.10 67.55
C PRO A 362 2.65 -15.21 66.30
N ILE A 363 1.59 -14.42 66.26
CA ILE A 363 1.21 -13.46 65.21
C ILE A 363 2.31 -12.39 65.00
N PRO A 364 2.80 -12.14 63.76
CA PRO A 364 3.62 -10.97 63.47
C PRO A 364 2.97 -9.97 62.49
N GLY A 365 3.29 -8.69 62.72
CA GLY A 365 2.89 -7.48 61.97
C GLY A 365 3.73 -7.18 60.71
N PRO A 366 3.82 -5.90 60.25
CA PRO A 366 3.92 -5.60 58.82
C PRO A 366 5.34 -5.44 58.23
N ALA A 367 5.40 -5.80 56.94
CA ALA A 367 6.12 -5.23 55.79
C ALA A 367 7.65 -5.41 55.56
N GLU A 368 7.95 -5.84 54.31
CA GLU A 368 9.14 -5.57 53.45
C GLU A 368 10.46 -6.32 53.70
N PRO A 369 11.42 -6.43 52.73
CA PRO A 369 11.27 -6.71 51.29
C PRO A 369 12.33 -7.68 50.69
N PHE A 370 12.15 -8.04 49.42
CA PHE A 370 13.07 -8.67 48.44
C PHE A 370 13.93 -9.91 48.82
N THR A 371 13.76 -11.01 48.07
CA THR A 371 14.89 -11.67 47.39
C THR A 371 14.43 -12.70 46.33
N THR A 372 14.91 -12.43 45.11
CA THR A 372 15.09 -13.26 43.89
C THR A 372 14.77 -14.77 43.94
N VAL A 373 13.99 -15.23 42.94
CA VAL A 373 13.78 -16.65 42.60
C VAL A 373 14.60 -17.01 41.34
N PRO A 374 15.25 -18.19 41.25
CA PRO A 374 16.10 -18.57 40.11
C PRO A 374 15.30 -19.14 38.93
N MET A 375 15.82 -18.93 37.71
CA MET A 375 15.28 -19.44 36.44
C MET A 375 15.44 -20.96 36.30
N PRO A 376 14.44 -21.70 35.76
CA PRO A 376 14.57 -23.13 35.50
C PRO A 376 15.17 -23.45 34.12
N ALA A 377 15.79 -24.63 34.06
CA ALA A 377 16.59 -25.22 32.97
C ALA A 377 15.77 -25.57 31.68
N PRO A 378 16.43 -25.95 30.55
CA PRO A 378 15.87 -25.81 29.20
C PRO A 378 14.90 -26.93 28.81
N ARG A 379 13.91 -26.58 27.96
CA ARG A 379 12.86 -27.47 27.44
C ARG A 379 13.40 -28.38 26.32
N GLY A 380 12.89 -29.61 26.26
CA GLY A 380 13.14 -30.58 25.17
C GLY A 380 12.49 -30.19 23.83
N PRO A 381 12.74 -30.96 22.76
CA PRO A 381 12.49 -30.53 21.38
C PRO A 381 10.99 -30.51 21.02
N ALA A 382 10.63 -29.58 20.14
CA ALA A 382 9.25 -29.29 19.74
C ALA A 382 8.70 -30.28 18.67
N PRO A 383 7.38 -30.51 18.63
CA PRO A 383 6.72 -31.42 17.67
C PRO A 383 6.64 -30.87 16.23
N PRO A 384 6.51 -31.75 15.21
CA PRO A 384 6.91 -31.49 13.82
C PRO A 384 5.93 -30.69 12.95
N TRP A 385 4.89 -30.07 13.53
CA TRP A 385 3.92 -29.23 12.79
C TRP A 385 3.91 -27.77 13.24
N LEU A 386 4.82 -27.36 14.14
CA LEU A 386 5.09 -25.95 14.36
C LEU A 386 6.06 -25.42 13.29
N PRO A 387 5.77 -24.28 12.64
CA PRO A 387 6.76 -23.61 11.81
C PRO A 387 7.91 -23.11 12.69
N SER A 388 9.15 -23.48 12.33
CA SER A 388 10.37 -23.10 13.05
C SER A 388 10.54 -21.59 13.12
N PRO A 389 10.95 -21.01 14.27
CA PRO A 389 11.37 -19.62 14.33
C PRO A 389 12.62 -19.41 13.47
N ILE A 390 12.63 -18.30 12.75
CA ILE A 390 13.75 -17.83 11.92
C ILE A 390 14.87 -17.36 12.84
N GLY A 391 16.09 -17.86 12.62
CA GLY A 391 17.34 -17.22 13.03
C GLY A 391 18.20 -18.04 13.98
N GLU A 392 19.22 -18.70 13.43
CA GLU A 392 20.58 -18.76 13.95
C GLU A 392 21.46 -19.42 12.88
N GLU A 393 22.33 -18.63 12.25
CA GLU A 393 23.39 -19.10 11.35
C GLU A 393 24.45 -19.81 12.20
N GLU A 394 24.74 -21.08 11.91
CA GLU A 394 25.84 -21.80 12.53
C GLU A 394 27.08 -21.73 11.63
N GLU A 395 28.09 -21.07 12.17
CA GLU A 395 29.47 -21.00 11.76
C GLU A 395 30.09 -22.42 11.74
N SER A 396 30.55 -22.91 10.58
CA SER A 396 31.36 -24.13 10.52
C SER A 396 32.66 -23.90 9.77
N LEU A 397 33.74 -23.90 10.53
CA LEU A 397 35.11 -24.16 10.13
C LEU A 397 35.21 -25.45 9.29
N ALA A 398 35.78 -25.33 8.08
CA ALA A 398 36.67 -26.30 7.44
C ALA A 398 37.49 -25.60 6.36
#